data_AF-A0A8W8KF04-F1
#
_entry.id   AF-A0A8W8KF04-F1
#
_cell.length_a   1.000
_cell.length_b   1.000
_cell.length_c   1.000
_cell.angle_alpha   90.00
_cell.angle_beta   90.00
_cell.angle_gamma   90.00
#
_symmetry.space_group_name_H-M   'P 1'
#
loop_
_entity.id
_entity.type
_entity.pdbx_description
1 polymer ?
#
loop_
_entity_poly.entity_id
_entity_poly.type
_entity_poly.pdbx_seq_one_letter_code
_entity_poly.pdbx_strand_id
1 'polypeptide(L)'
;LPIIHAGKGVPVLKHMYLAAMEKIESPLYAFVNGDILFTQSLLETLVSVLQSHLYQNGTVLVVGRRTNVLNVKRKTASSFQDLANVSVKNGSLFTSWGLDYFITSKTFPWRDMPDVVIGRVGYDNFLVVESNKRKIAVIDATKTLLAVHQTTKKGGNFESRKKLNRDYNINLIAKIYKKVNYAMGTSSAAKYFTKYNSKSQVCIVKR
;
A
#
# COMPACT_ATOMS: atom_id res chain seq x y z
N LEU A 1 -7.52 10.68 15.51
CA LEU A 1 -8.73 10.57 14.66
C LEU A 1 -9.70 9.62 15.36
N PRO A 2 -11.01 9.89 15.47
CA PRO A 2 -11.93 8.85 15.92
C PRO A 2 -11.94 7.77 14.84
N ILE A 3 -11.46 6.58 15.20
CA ILE A 3 -11.41 5.43 14.29
C ILE A 3 -12.62 4.57 14.61
N ILE A 4 -13.52 4.40 13.64
CA ILE A 4 -14.63 3.46 13.78
C ILE A 4 -14.05 2.05 13.71
N HIS A 5 -14.49 1.20 14.65
CA HIS A 5 -14.05 -0.17 14.77
C HIS A 5 -15.17 -1.12 14.36
N ALA A 6 -14.83 -2.23 13.69
CA ALA A 6 -15.75 -3.32 13.39
C ALA A 6 -15.18 -4.63 13.93
N GLY A 7 -15.98 -5.40 14.69
CA GLY A 7 -15.59 -6.67 15.31
C GLY A 7 -14.39 -6.59 16.27
N LYS A 8 -14.56 -6.91 17.56
CA LYS A 8 -13.49 -6.91 18.59
C LYS A 8 -12.60 -5.64 18.61
N GLY A 9 -13.11 -4.48 18.23
CA GLY A 9 -12.37 -3.22 18.33
C GLY A 9 -11.23 -3.04 17.32
N VAL A 10 -11.34 -3.57 16.09
CA VAL A 10 -10.31 -3.40 15.06
C VAL A 10 -10.67 -2.24 14.12
N PRO A 11 -9.73 -1.32 13.80
CA PRO A 11 -9.97 -0.22 12.86
C PRO A 11 -10.45 -0.68 11.49
N VAL A 12 -11.48 0.01 10.99
CA VAL A 12 -11.98 -0.14 9.62
C VAL A 12 -11.21 0.79 8.67
N LEU A 13 -10.62 0.23 7.61
CA LEU A 13 -9.74 0.96 6.71
C LEU A 13 -10.41 2.17 6.06
N LYS A 14 -11.62 1.98 5.51
CA LYS A 14 -12.43 3.05 4.90
C LYS A 14 -12.62 4.24 5.85
N HIS A 15 -12.97 3.98 7.11
CA HIS A 15 -13.21 5.05 8.08
C HIS A 15 -11.93 5.79 8.47
N MET A 16 -10.77 5.13 8.44
CA MET A 16 -9.48 5.80 8.62
C MET A 16 -9.21 6.83 7.51
N TYR A 17 -9.48 6.47 6.24
CA TYR A 17 -9.36 7.41 5.12
C TYR A 17 -10.35 8.55 5.22
N LEU A 18 -11.64 8.27 5.42
CA LEU A 18 -12.67 9.31 5.51
C LEU A 18 -12.38 10.31 6.64
N ALA A 19 -11.93 9.82 7.80
CA ALA A 19 -11.56 10.68 8.92
C ALA A 19 -10.32 11.54 8.63
N ALA A 20 -9.36 11.07 7.83
CA ALA A 20 -8.22 11.87 7.40
C ALA A 20 -8.63 12.93 6.36
N MET A 21 -9.46 12.54 5.39
CA MET A 21 -9.98 13.42 4.33
C MET A 21 -10.86 14.55 4.88
N GLU A 22 -11.60 14.30 5.96
CA GLU A 22 -12.43 15.31 6.63
C GLU A 22 -11.58 16.39 7.32
N LYS A 23 -10.40 16.04 7.82
CA LYS A 23 -9.59 16.95 8.64
C LYS A 23 -8.48 17.68 7.88
N ILE A 24 -8.01 17.08 6.80
CA ILE A 24 -6.84 17.58 6.07
C ILE A 24 -7.17 17.53 4.59
N GLU A 25 -7.12 18.68 3.92
CA GLU A 25 -7.14 18.74 2.48
C GLU A 25 -5.75 18.40 1.93
N SER A 26 -5.68 17.35 1.12
CA SER A 26 -4.44 16.87 0.52
C SER A 26 -4.74 16.28 -0.87
N PRO A 27 -3.82 16.42 -1.84
CA PRO A 27 -3.98 15.80 -3.15
C PRO A 27 -3.93 14.26 -3.09
N LEU A 28 -3.28 13.70 -2.06
CA LEU A 28 -3.12 12.27 -1.84
C LEU A 28 -3.40 11.91 -0.37
N TYR A 29 -3.98 10.73 -0.17
CA TYR A 29 -4.23 10.13 1.15
C TYR A 29 -3.61 8.74 1.19
N ALA A 30 -3.07 8.35 2.33
CA ALA A 30 -2.35 7.08 2.46
C ALA A 30 -2.71 6.31 3.73
N PHE A 31 -2.69 4.99 3.62
CA PHE A 31 -2.54 4.06 4.73
C PHE A 31 -1.23 3.32 4.57
N VAL A 32 -0.51 3.14 5.69
CA VAL A 32 0.77 2.43 5.74
C VAL A 32 0.81 1.62 7.03
N ASN A 33 1.28 0.38 6.97
CA ASN A 33 1.57 -0.41 8.18
C ASN A 33 2.67 0.27 9.01
N GLY A 34 2.53 0.24 10.34
CA GLY A 34 3.41 1.01 11.25
C GLY A 34 4.87 0.54 11.31
N ASP A 35 5.21 -0.58 10.66
CA ASP A 35 6.55 -1.16 10.57
C ASP A 35 7.24 -0.89 9.21
N ILE A 36 6.63 -0.07 8.35
CA ILE A 36 7.22 0.40 7.09
C ILE A 36 7.92 1.76 7.29
N LEU A 37 9.15 1.85 6.80
CA LEU A 37 9.93 3.08 6.70
C LEU A 37 10.15 3.42 5.23
N PHE A 38 10.06 4.71 4.90
CA PHE A 38 10.36 5.20 3.55
C PHE A 38 11.65 6.02 3.53
N THR A 39 12.16 6.27 2.32
CA THR A 39 13.23 7.22 2.05
C THR A 39 12.71 8.38 1.20
N GLN A 40 13.61 9.29 0.78
CA GLN A 40 13.31 10.38 -0.17
C GLN A 40 12.58 9.90 -1.45
N SER A 41 12.80 8.64 -1.83
CA SER A 41 12.15 7.97 -2.96
C SER A 41 10.61 8.01 -2.93
N LEU A 42 10.00 8.11 -1.73
CA LEU A 42 8.57 8.34 -1.59
C LEU A 42 8.16 9.68 -2.21
N LEU A 43 8.83 10.77 -1.82
CA LEU A 43 8.50 12.11 -2.31
C LEU A 43 8.71 12.22 -3.82
N GLU A 44 9.86 11.73 -4.32
CA GLU A 44 10.16 11.71 -5.76
C GLU A 44 9.10 10.97 -6.58
N THR A 45 8.67 9.81 -6.08
CA THR A 45 7.64 9.00 -6.74
C THR A 45 6.29 9.71 -6.71
N LEU A 46 5.88 10.26 -5.57
CA LEU A 46 4.57 10.91 -5.44
C LEU A 46 4.47 12.21 -6.24
N VAL A 47 5.53 13.01 -6.30
CA VAL A 47 5.58 14.20 -7.18
C VAL A 47 5.36 13.80 -8.64
N SER A 48 6.01 12.71 -9.08
CA SER A 48 5.85 12.22 -10.45
C SER A 48 4.47 11.64 -10.72
N VAL A 49 3.83 11.02 -9.72
CA VAL A 49 2.42 10.60 -9.80
C VAL A 49 1.50 11.81 -9.97
N LEU A 50 1.67 12.85 -9.15
CA LEU A 50 0.86 14.08 -9.22
C LEU A 50 0.99 14.79 -10.57
N GLN A 51 2.17 14.79 -11.16
CA GLN A 51 2.43 15.40 -12.47
C GLN A 51 1.97 14.54 -13.66
N SER A 52 1.51 13.31 -13.41
CA SER A 52 1.12 12.38 -14.48
C SER A 52 -0.29 12.62 -15.00
N HIS A 53 -0.50 12.35 -16.30
CA HIS A 53 -1.84 12.36 -16.91
C HIS A 53 -2.82 11.39 -16.23
N LEU A 54 -2.35 10.32 -15.59
CA LEU A 54 -3.20 9.37 -14.86
C LEU A 54 -3.85 10.02 -13.64
N TYR A 55 -3.11 10.86 -12.92
CA TYR A 55 -3.65 11.63 -11.79
C TYR A 55 -4.52 12.79 -12.28
N GLN A 56 -4.05 13.55 -13.26
CA GLN A 56 -4.76 14.73 -13.77
C GLN A 56 -6.13 14.37 -14.38
N ASN A 57 -6.23 13.20 -15.02
CA ASN A 57 -7.45 12.80 -15.73
C ASN A 57 -8.28 11.76 -14.98
N GLY A 58 -7.97 11.44 -13.72
CA GLY A 58 -8.71 10.37 -13.05
C GLY A 58 -8.31 10.06 -11.62
N THR A 59 -8.58 8.80 -11.24
CA THR A 59 -8.35 8.28 -9.91
C THR A 59 -7.17 7.33 -9.94
N VAL A 60 -6.26 7.45 -8.97
CA VAL A 60 -5.08 6.60 -8.86
C VAL A 60 -5.08 5.82 -7.55
N LEU A 61 -4.52 4.61 -7.61
CA LEU A 61 -4.11 3.82 -6.45
C LEU A 61 -2.64 3.44 -6.65
N VAL A 62 -1.76 3.94 -5.80
CA VAL A 62 -0.35 3.58 -5.77
C VAL A 62 -0.12 2.53 -4.69
N VAL A 63 0.49 1.42 -5.09
CA VAL A 63 0.86 0.29 -4.24
C VAL A 63 2.27 -0.15 -4.61
N GLY A 64 2.86 -1.05 -3.84
CA GLY A 64 4.09 -1.72 -4.25
C GLY A 64 4.59 -2.70 -3.21
N ARG A 65 5.69 -3.35 -3.56
CA ARG A 65 6.34 -4.35 -2.71
C ARG A 65 7.22 -3.66 -1.69
N ARG A 66 7.31 -4.25 -0.51
CA ARG A 66 8.28 -3.86 0.52
C ARG A 66 9.60 -4.61 0.34
N THR A 67 10.67 -4.04 0.89
CA THR A 67 11.97 -4.68 1.07
C THR A 67 12.12 -5.03 2.55
N ASN A 68 12.14 -6.31 2.87
CA ASN A 68 12.34 -6.78 4.25
C ASN A 68 13.79 -6.57 4.66
N VAL A 69 14.01 -5.91 5.80
CA VAL A 69 15.34 -5.77 6.42
C VAL A 69 15.27 -6.25 7.86
N LEU A 70 16.16 -7.18 8.21
CA LEU A 70 16.19 -7.81 9.52
C LEU A 70 16.84 -6.91 10.58
N ASN A 71 16.15 -6.72 11.71
CA ASN A 71 16.64 -6.02 12.90
C ASN A 71 17.19 -4.61 12.60
N VAL A 72 16.40 -3.79 11.88
CA VAL A 72 16.74 -2.39 11.63
C VAL A 72 16.98 -1.66 12.95
N LYS A 73 18.17 -1.06 13.09
CA LYS A 73 18.53 -0.28 14.29
C LYS A 73 17.97 1.13 14.20
N ARG A 74 17.65 1.75 15.34
CA ARG A 74 17.15 3.14 15.42
C ARG A 74 18.04 4.14 14.67
N LYS A 75 19.37 4.04 14.79
CA LYS A 75 20.32 4.90 14.07
C LYS A 75 20.12 4.82 12.56
N THR A 76 20.01 3.61 12.02
CA THR A 76 19.76 3.35 10.60
C THR A 76 18.38 3.86 10.17
N ALA A 77 17.34 3.63 10.97
CA ALA A 77 15.99 4.09 10.68
C ALA A 77 15.85 5.63 10.66
N SER A 78 16.78 6.36 11.29
CA SER A 78 16.73 7.83 11.40
C SER A 78 17.45 8.56 10.26
N SER A 79 18.00 7.84 9.28
CA SER A 79 18.75 8.40 8.15
C SER A 79 18.28 7.76 6.84
N PHE A 80 17.77 8.57 5.90
CA PHE A 80 17.34 8.05 4.59
C PHE A 80 18.48 7.36 3.84
N GLN A 81 19.70 7.89 3.93
CA GLN A 81 20.86 7.30 3.27
C GLN A 81 21.23 5.95 3.91
N ASP A 82 21.29 5.87 5.23
CA ASP A 82 21.64 4.62 5.92
C ASP A 82 20.56 3.56 5.71
N LEU A 83 19.29 3.98 5.73
CA LEU A 83 18.14 3.11 5.45
C LEU A 83 18.18 2.58 4.01
N ALA A 84 18.52 3.41 3.02
CA ALA A 84 18.72 2.97 1.64
C ALA A 84 19.89 2.00 1.53
N ASN A 85 21.04 2.33 2.13
CA ASN A 85 22.25 1.52 2.10
C ASN A 85 22.03 0.12 2.71
N VAL A 86 21.37 0.05 3.89
CA VAL A 86 21.08 -1.24 4.52
C VAL A 86 20.09 -2.07 3.71
N SER A 87 19.15 -1.42 3.02
CA SER A 87 18.16 -2.10 2.19
C SER A 87 18.79 -2.71 0.95
N VAL A 88 19.77 -2.05 0.34
CA VAL A 88 20.56 -2.61 -0.77
C VAL A 88 21.43 -3.77 -0.28
N LYS A 89 22.09 -3.60 0.87
CA LYS A 89 23.07 -4.58 1.37
C LYS A 89 22.42 -5.85 1.94
N ASN A 90 21.35 -5.68 2.72
CA ASN A 90 20.77 -6.74 3.55
C ASN A 90 19.27 -6.95 3.29
N GLY A 91 18.68 -6.19 2.37
CA GLY A 91 17.25 -6.25 2.10
C GLY A 91 16.88 -7.39 1.16
N SER A 92 15.66 -7.89 1.33
CA SER A 92 15.05 -8.84 0.41
C SER A 92 13.69 -8.32 -0.04
N LEU A 93 13.53 -8.14 -1.35
CA LEU A 93 12.27 -7.67 -1.92
C LEU A 93 11.18 -8.74 -1.72
N PHE A 94 10.14 -8.40 -0.98
CA PHE A 94 9.10 -9.34 -0.58
C PHE A 94 8.15 -9.69 -1.73
N THR A 95 7.23 -10.64 -1.55
CA THR A 95 6.34 -11.11 -2.62
C THR A 95 5.41 -10.01 -3.16
N SER A 96 4.89 -10.17 -4.39
CA SER A 96 3.90 -9.24 -4.97
C SER A 96 2.53 -9.28 -4.28
N TRP A 97 2.31 -10.24 -3.38
CA TRP A 97 1.07 -10.39 -2.62
C TRP A 97 1.02 -9.49 -1.39
N GLY A 98 2.16 -9.28 -0.73
CA GLY A 98 2.23 -8.47 0.48
C GLY A 98 2.32 -6.99 0.14
N LEU A 99 1.20 -6.28 0.33
CA LEU A 99 1.11 -4.83 0.15
C LEU A 99 0.87 -4.17 1.50
N ASP A 100 1.73 -3.23 1.86
CA ASP A 100 1.74 -2.61 3.19
C ASP A 100 1.49 -1.11 3.16
N TYR A 101 1.35 -0.56 1.96
CA TYR A 101 0.94 0.82 1.75
C TYR A 101 -0.02 0.91 0.58
N PHE A 102 -0.96 1.84 0.72
CA PHE A 102 -1.95 2.19 -0.29
C PHE A 102 -2.03 3.70 -0.29
N ILE A 103 -1.77 4.33 -1.43
CA ILE A 103 -1.80 5.78 -1.58
C ILE A 103 -2.81 6.09 -2.68
N THR A 104 -3.78 6.94 -2.38
CA THR A 104 -4.93 7.20 -3.23
C THR A 104 -5.08 8.68 -3.51
N SER A 105 -5.57 9.04 -4.70
CA SER A 105 -6.06 10.39 -4.95
C SER A 105 -7.29 10.69 -4.09
N LYS A 106 -7.56 11.99 -3.85
CA LYS A 106 -8.79 12.47 -3.18
C LYS A 106 -10.08 11.90 -3.81
N THR A 107 -10.05 11.60 -5.11
CA THR A 107 -11.15 11.04 -5.90
C THR A 107 -11.37 9.54 -5.73
N PHE A 108 -10.58 8.84 -4.90
CA PHE A 108 -10.78 7.41 -4.67
C PHE A 108 -12.10 7.14 -3.94
N PRO A 109 -12.92 6.17 -4.40
CA PRO A 109 -14.29 5.98 -3.91
C PRO A 109 -14.33 5.22 -2.57
N TRP A 110 -13.71 5.77 -1.53
CA TRP A 110 -13.65 5.15 -0.20
C TRP A 110 -15.04 4.88 0.39
N ARG A 111 -16.05 5.71 0.08
CA ARG A 111 -17.43 5.49 0.55
C ARG A 111 -18.04 4.19 0.04
N ASP A 112 -17.64 3.72 -1.14
CA ASP A 112 -18.16 2.51 -1.78
C ASP A 112 -17.42 1.24 -1.33
N MET A 113 -16.27 1.38 -0.66
CA MET A 113 -15.49 0.23 -0.21
C MET A 113 -16.19 -0.45 0.98
N PRO A 114 -16.07 -1.80 1.09
CA PRO A 114 -16.57 -2.53 2.25
C PRO A 114 -15.80 -2.15 3.51
N ASP A 115 -16.42 -2.38 4.68
CA ASP A 115 -15.83 -2.08 5.99
C ASP A 115 -14.80 -3.15 6.43
N VAL A 116 -13.81 -3.38 5.56
CA VAL A 116 -12.68 -4.26 5.85
C VAL A 116 -11.82 -3.69 6.98
N VAL A 117 -11.32 -4.59 7.82
CA VAL A 117 -10.53 -4.23 9.00
C VAL A 117 -9.04 -4.48 8.77
N ILE A 118 -8.21 -3.62 9.35
CA ILE A 118 -6.75 -3.75 9.22
C ILE A 118 -6.20 -4.96 9.98
N GLY A 119 -5.06 -5.47 9.51
CA GLY A 119 -4.35 -6.60 10.13
C GLY A 119 -4.97 -7.98 9.87
N ARG A 120 -6.01 -8.09 9.02
CA ARG A 120 -6.64 -9.36 8.58
C ARG A 120 -6.29 -9.60 7.12
N VAL A 121 -6.37 -10.84 6.65
CA VAL A 121 -5.91 -11.17 5.29
C VAL A 121 -6.89 -10.65 4.23
N GLY A 122 -6.39 -10.26 3.06
CA GLY A 122 -7.18 -10.08 1.84
C GLY A 122 -7.71 -8.68 1.55
N TYR A 123 -7.66 -7.72 2.49
CA TYR A 123 -8.09 -6.35 2.18
C TYR A 123 -7.14 -5.67 1.17
N ASP A 124 -5.85 -5.96 1.30
CA ASP A 124 -4.75 -5.48 0.47
C ASP A 124 -4.96 -5.87 -0.99
N ASN A 125 -5.13 -7.16 -1.26
CA ASN A 125 -5.30 -7.66 -2.62
C ASN A 125 -6.70 -7.33 -3.17
N PHE A 126 -7.72 -7.29 -2.32
CA PHE A 126 -9.06 -6.85 -2.73
C PHE A 126 -9.06 -5.42 -3.26
N LEU A 127 -8.37 -4.48 -2.61
CA LEU A 127 -8.29 -3.10 -3.06
C LEU A 127 -7.76 -3.00 -4.49
N VAL A 128 -6.75 -3.79 -4.84
CA VAL A 128 -6.20 -3.83 -6.20
C VAL A 128 -7.20 -4.45 -7.19
N VAL A 129 -7.83 -5.57 -6.85
CA VAL A 129 -8.85 -6.22 -7.71
C VAL A 129 -9.99 -5.24 -8.00
N GLU A 130 -10.55 -4.63 -6.96
CA GLU A 130 -11.69 -3.73 -7.08
C GLU A 130 -11.32 -2.45 -7.84
N SER A 131 -10.12 -1.91 -7.61
CA SER A 131 -9.62 -0.75 -8.37
C SER A 131 -9.47 -1.07 -9.85
N ASN A 132 -8.90 -2.24 -10.19
CA ASN A 132 -8.79 -2.69 -11.57
C ASN A 132 -10.17 -2.86 -12.22
N LYS A 133 -11.16 -3.45 -11.53
CA LYS A 133 -12.55 -3.57 -12.03
C LYS A 133 -13.19 -2.21 -12.29
N ARG A 134 -12.92 -1.22 -11.42
CA ARG A 134 -13.40 0.17 -11.54
C ARG A 134 -12.62 1.01 -12.53
N LYS A 135 -11.65 0.43 -13.25
CA LYS A 135 -10.75 1.14 -14.18
C LYS A 135 -9.95 2.28 -13.52
N ILE A 136 -9.74 2.20 -12.21
CA ILE A 136 -8.83 3.08 -11.48
C ILE A 136 -7.40 2.78 -11.93
N ALA A 137 -6.58 3.82 -12.08
CA ALA A 137 -5.18 3.65 -12.45
C ALA A 137 -4.38 3.09 -11.27
N VAL A 138 -4.23 1.77 -11.22
CA VAL A 138 -3.36 1.10 -10.25
C VAL A 138 -1.91 1.17 -10.73
N ILE A 139 -1.04 1.77 -9.91
CA ILE A 139 0.37 2.03 -10.18
C ILE A 139 1.22 1.21 -9.20
N ASP A 140 2.03 0.29 -9.72
CA ASP A 140 3.07 -0.40 -8.95
C ASP A 140 4.33 0.47 -8.83
N ALA A 141 4.54 1.04 -7.66
CA ALA A 141 5.67 1.91 -7.35
C ALA A 141 6.95 1.17 -6.93
N THR A 142 6.95 -0.17 -6.92
CA THR A 142 8.05 -1.00 -6.39
C THR A 142 9.45 -0.57 -6.88
N LYS A 143 9.58 -0.14 -8.14
CA LYS A 143 10.90 0.16 -8.72
C LYS A 143 11.46 1.53 -8.35
N THR A 144 10.63 2.45 -7.86
CA THR A 144 11.06 3.82 -7.55
C THR A 144 10.76 4.25 -6.13
N LEU A 145 9.96 3.48 -5.39
CA LEU A 145 9.59 3.78 -4.01
C LEU A 145 10.13 2.65 -3.13
N LEU A 146 11.17 2.98 -2.35
CA LEU A 146 11.73 2.06 -1.36
C LEU A 146 10.87 2.07 -0.09
N ALA A 147 10.09 1.01 0.09
CA ALA A 147 9.35 0.74 1.33
C ALA A 147 10.11 -0.32 2.15
N VAL A 148 10.81 0.09 3.19
CA VAL A 148 11.59 -0.80 4.06
C VAL A 148 10.71 -1.34 5.16
N HIS A 149 10.55 -2.66 5.20
CA HIS A 149 9.80 -3.34 6.23
C HIS A 149 10.73 -3.87 7.32
N GLN A 150 10.50 -3.43 8.55
CA GLN A 150 11.31 -3.79 9.71
C GLN A 150 10.92 -5.18 10.22
N THR A 151 11.71 -6.20 9.89
CA THR A 151 11.46 -7.58 10.34
C THR A 151 12.34 -7.96 11.52
N THR A 152 11.93 -8.99 12.26
CA THR A 152 12.75 -9.62 13.30
C THR A 152 12.88 -11.12 13.03
N LYS A 153 13.80 -11.80 13.73
CA LYS A 153 13.90 -13.27 13.64
C LYS A 153 12.62 -13.98 14.09
N LYS A 154 11.83 -13.34 14.95
CA LYS A 154 10.63 -13.91 15.59
C LYS A 154 9.33 -13.54 14.87
N GLY A 155 9.35 -12.62 13.90
CA GLY A 155 8.13 -12.19 13.23
C GLY A 155 8.28 -10.95 12.33
N GLY A 156 7.14 -10.50 11.82
CA GLY A 156 6.97 -9.38 10.90
C GLY A 156 6.35 -9.83 9.57
N ASN A 157 6.52 -11.10 9.18
CA ASN A 157 5.94 -11.62 7.95
C ASN A 157 4.72 -12.49 8.22
N PHE A 158 3.65 -12.27 7.45
CA PHE A 158 2.41 -13.04 7.51
C PHE A 158 1.70 -13.02 8.88
N GLU A 159 1.88 -11.96 9.68
CA GLU A 159 1.31 -11.88 11.03
C GLU A 159 -0.23 -11.91 11.03
N SER A 160 -0.86 -11.43 9.97
CA SER A 160 -2.31 -11.51 9.76
C SER A 160 -2.83 -12.95 9.74
N ARG A 161 -2.03 -13.93 9.28
CA ARG A 161 -2.43 -15.34 9.21
C ARG A 161 -2.48 -16.04 10.56
N LYS A 162 -1.86 -15.44 11.59
CA LYS A 162 -1.81 -15.95 12.97
C LYS A 162 -2.91 -15.35 13.85
N LYS A 163 -3.66 -14.34 13.37
CA LYS A 163 -4.69 -13.67 14.16
C LYS A 163 -5.95 -14.53 14.26
N LEU A 164 -6.62 -14.44 15.41
CA LEU A 164 -8.00 -14.91 15.53
C LEU A 164 -8.90 -14.17 14.53
N ASN A 165 -9.83 -14.87 13.87
CA ASN A 165 -10.66 -14.35 12.78
C ASN A 165 -9.85 -13.76 11.61
N ARG A 166 -8.70 -14.36 11.27
CA ARG A 166 -7.86 -13.93 10.14
C ARG A 166 -8.64 -13.73 8.84
N ASP A 167 -9.65 -14.57 8.60
CA ASP A 167 -10.46 -14.61 7.38
C ASP A 167 -11.68 -13.68 7.42
N TYR A 168 -11.79 -12.80 8.43
CA TYR A 168 -12.92 -11.85 8.56
C TYR A 168 -13.18 -11.07 7.27
N ASN A 169 -12.13 -10.44 6.71
CA ASN A 169 -12.26 -9.65 5.49
C ASN A 169 -12.66 -10.52 4.29
N ILE A 170 -12.06 -11.70 4.13
CA ILE A 170 -12.41 -12.64 3.05
C ILE A 170 -13.90 -12.99 3.12
N ASN A 171 -14.39 -13.32 4.32
CA ASN A 171 -15.80 -13.67 4.53
C ASN A 171 -16.74 -12.48 4.29
N LEU A 172 -16.37 -11.28 4.75
CA LEU A 172 -17.13 -10.05 4.50
C LEU A 172 -17.23 -9.77 2.99
N ILE A 173 -16.09 -9.80 2.30
CA ILE A 173 -16.00 -9.52 0.87
C ILE A 173 -16.79 -10.58 0.08
N ALA A 174 -16.70 -11.86 0.45
CA ALA A 174 -17.42 -12.93 -0.23
C ALA A 174 -18.95 -12.76 -0.16
N LYS A 175 -19.47 -12.22 0.95
CA LYS A 175 -20.91 -11.93 1.09
C LYS A 175 -21.38 -10.81 0.14
N ILE A 176 -20.54 -9.82 -0.11
CA ILE A 176 -20.89 -8.63 -0.91
C ILE A 176 -20.59 -8.85 -2.40
N TYR A 177 -19.41 -9.39 -2.72
CA TYR A 177 -18.87 -9.48 -4.08
C TYR A 177 -18.84 -10.91 -4.64
N LYS A 178 -19.38 -11.89 -3.92
CA LYS A 178 -19.33 -13.32 -4.27
C LYS A 178 -17.88 -13.81 -4.42
N LYS A 179 -17.49 -14.29 -5.60
CA LYS A 179 -16.14 -14.82 -5.85
C LYS A 179 -15.19 -13.72 -6.32
N VAL A 180 -14.14 -13.47 -5.53
CA VAL A 180 -13.04 -12.54 -5.88
C VAL A 180 -11.82 -13.33 -6.33
N ASN A 181 -11.26 -12.99 -7.50
CA ASN A 181 -9.99 -13.56 -7.95
C ASN A 181 -8.81 -12.77 -7.36
N TYR A 182 -8.39 -13.15 -6.16
CA TYR A 182 -7.30 -12.47 -5.43
C TYR A 182 -5.94 -12.50 -6.14
N ALA A 183 -5.69 -13.42 -7.07
CA ALA A 183 -4.46 -13.44 -7.87
C ALA A 183 -4.32 -12.19 -8.74
N MET A 184 -5.44 -11.55 -9.11
CA MET A 184 -5.48 -10.27 -9.82
C MET A 184 -5.31 -9.06 -8.89
N GLY A 185 -5.03 -9.30 -7.60
CA GLY A 185 -4.88 -8.29 -6.56
C GLY A 185 -3.44 -8.04 -6.13
N THR A 186 -2.45 -8.59 -6.84
CA THR A 186 -1.03 -8.41 -6.53
C THR A 186 -0.51 -7.09 -7.12
N SER A 187 0.63 -6.58 -6.63
CA SER A 187 1.28 -5.41 -7.27
C SER A 187 1.62 -5.65 -8.74
N SER A 188 1.93 -6.91 -9.10
CA SER A 188 2.19 -7.31 -10.48
C SER A 188 0.97 -7.21 -11.39
N ALA A 189 -0.24 -7.24 -10.82
CA ALA A 189 -1.49 -7.04 -11.55
C ALA A 189 -1.86 -5.57 -11.77
N ALA A 190 -1.05 -4.62 -11.27
CA ALA A 190 -1.22 -3.20 -11.56
C ALA A 190 -0.99 -2.93 -13.06
N LYS A 191 -1.88 -2.16 -13.69
CA LYS A 191 -1.79 -1.81 -15.12
C LYS A 191 -0.62 -0.87 -15.44
N TYR A 192 -0.16 -0.12 -14.45
CA TYR A 192 0.96 0.81 -14.58
C TYR A 192 2.05 0.48 -13.57
N PHE A 193 3.28 0.90 -13.85
CA PHE A 193 4.39 0.81 -12.92
C PHE A 193 5.32 2.03 -13.07
N THR A 194 6.00 2.38 -12.00
CA THR A 194 7.02 3.43 -12.04
C THR A 194 8.38 2.86 -12.44
N LYS A 195 9.23 3.68 -13.06
CA LYS A 195 10.65 3.39 -13.27
C LYS A 195 11.46 4.69 -13.32
N TYR A 196 12.76 4.61 -13.12
CA TYR A 196 13.65 5.71 -13.45
C TYR A 196 13.93 5.74 -14.96
N ASN A 197 13.88 6.92 -15.57
CA ASN A 197 14.32 7.14 -16.95
C ASN A 197 15.85 7.32 -17.02
N SER A 198 16.39 7.58 -18.20
CA SER A 198 17.84 7.79 -18.41
C SER A 198 18.39 9.04 -17.70
N LYS A 199 17.52 9.95 -17.24
CA LYS A 199 17.88 11.15 -16.47
C LYS A 199 17.66 10.97 -14.96
N SER A 200 17.47 9.73 -14.49
CA SER A 200 17.16 9.40 -13.09
C SER A 200 15.89 10.05 -12.56
N GLN A 201 14.92 10.37 -13.43
CA GLN A 201 13.62 10.89 -13.04
C GLN A 201 12.59 9.76 -13.05
N VAL A 202 11.68 9.78 -12.07
CA VAL A 202 10.58 8.80 -12.03
C VAL A 202 9.60 9.08 -13.17
N CYS A 203 9.27 8.04 -13.93
CA CYS A 203 8.20 8.08 -14.92
C CYS A 203 7.26 6.89 -14.72
N ILE A 204 6.00 7.06 -15.14
CA ILE A 204 4.98 6.02 -15.07
C ILE A 204 4.77 5.43 -16.46
N VAL A 205 4.81 4.11 -16.53
CA VAL A 205 4.70 3.35 -17.77
C VAL A 205 3.56 2.35 -17.64
N LYS A 206 2.80 2.16 -18.71
CA LYS A 206 1.82 1.10 -18.81
C LYS A 206 2.54 -0.25 -18.98
N ARG A 207 2.08 -1.28 -18.29
CA ARG A 207 2.56 -2.65 -18.51
C ARG A 207 2.16 -3.17 -19.88
#